data_AF-A0A2N0ZKZ2-F1
#
_entry.id   AF-A0A2N0ZKZ2-F1
#
_cell.length_a   1.000
_cell.length_b   1.000
_cell.length_c   1.000
_cell.angle_alpha   90.00
_cell.angle_beta   90.00
_cell.angle_gamma   90.00
#
_symmetry.space_group_name_H-M   'P 1'
#
loop_
_entity.id
_entity.type
_entity.pdbx_description
1 polymer ?
#
loop_
_entity_poly.entity_id
_entity_poly.type
_entity_poly.pdbx_seq_one_letter_code
_entity_poly.pdbx_strand_id
1 'polypeptide(L)' 'MILKKIVDEYESIKGNMNVARKQFGEHHHLVAEYQNQLDNLCNRYINVKRTDSRLNDEK' A
#
# COMPACT_ATOMS: atom_id res chain seq x y z
N MET A 1 -5.40 15.19 3.24
CA MET A 1 -4.85 14.35 4.33
C MET A 1 -4.06 13.21 3.73
N ILE A 2 -2.86 12.93 4.25
CA ILE A 2 -1.98 11.82 3.82
C ILE A 2 -2.71 10.46 3.86
N LEU A 3 -3.55 10.24 4.88
CA LEU A 3 -4.40 9.05 5.00
C LEU A 3 -5.30 8.81 3.79
N LYS A 4 -5.94 9.86 3.25
CA LYS A 4 -6.83 9.73 2.11
C LYS A 4 -6.08 9.26 0.86
N LYS A 5 -4.89 9.83 0.59
CA LYS A 5 -4.05 9.41 -0.54
C LYS A 5 -3.60 7.95 -0.43
N ILE A 6 -3.27 7.49 0.78
CA ILE A 6 -2.86 6.11 1.02
C ILE A 6 -4.03 5.14 0.83
N VAL A 7 -5.24 5.52 1.25
CA VAL A 7 -6.45 4.72 1.01
C VAL A 7 -6.76 4.64 -0.48
N ASP A 8 -6.70 5.77 -1.20
CA ASP A 8 -6.93 5.80 -2.65
C ASP A 8 -5.91 4.91 -3.41
N GLU A 9 -4.63 4.96 -3.04
CA GLU A 9 -3.59 4.07 -3.60
C GLU A 9 -3.85 2.59 -3.28
N TYR A 10 -4.25 2.28 -2.04
CA TYR A 10 -4.57 0.90 -1.63
C TYR A 10 -5.73 0.33 -2.47
N GLU A 11 -6.81 1.08 -2.63
CA GLU A 11 -7.96 0.64 -3.42
C GLU A 11 -7.60 0.43 -4.89
N SER A 12 -6.78 1.32 -5.45
CA SER A 12 -6.30 1.18 -6.83
C SER A 12 -5.46 -0.09 -7.03
N ILE A 13 -4.45 -0.32 -6.19
CA ILE A 13 -3.57 -1.50 -6.28
C ILE A 13 -4.38 -2.79 -6.07
N LYS A 14 -5.29 -2.80 -5.10
CA LYS A 14 -6.16 -3.96 -4.83
C LYS A 14 -7.11 -4.24 -5.99
N GLY A 15 -7.65 -3.21 -6.63
CA GLY A 15 -8.47 -3.34 -7.83
C GLY A 15 -7.71 -4.03 -8.96
N ASN A 16 -6.50 -3.54 -9.26
CA ASN A 16 -5.63 -4.11 -10.30
C ASN A 16 -5.20 -5.55 -9.98
N MET A 17 -4.89 -5.85 -8.72
CA MET A 17 -4.57 -7.20 -8.25
C MET A 17 -5.74 -8.17 -8.49
N ASN A 18 -6.98 -7.75 -8.22
CA ASN A 18 -8.16 -8.57 -8.46
C ASN A 18 -8.40 -8.82 -9.94
N VAL A 19 -8.17 -7.81 -10.80
CA VAL A 19 -8.25 -7.97 -12.26
C VAL A 19 -7.19 -8.95 -12.74
N ALA A 20 -5.93 -8.79 -12.31
CA ALA A 20 -4.84 -9.68 -12.67
C ALA A 20 -5.09 -11.11 -12.18
N ARG A 21 -5.62 -11.29 -10.96
CA ARG A 21 -5.98 -12.60 -10.42
C ARG A 21 -7.09 -13.27 -11.24
N LYS A 22 -8.08 -12.51 -11.74
CA LYS A 22 -9.13 -13.04 -12.61
C LYS A 22 -8.63 -13.37 -14.02
N GLN A 23 -7.71 -12.57 -14.57
CA GLN A 23 -7.22 -12.75 -15.93
C GLN A 23 -6.14 -13.84 -16.04
N PHE A 24 -5.22 -13.90 -15.09
CA PHE A 24 -4.02 -14.72 -15.19
C PHE A 24 -3.92 -15.81 -14.12
N GLY A 25 -4.81 -15.79 -13.13
CA GLY A 25 -4.77 -16.68 -11.98
C GLY A 25 -3.95 -16.15 -10.81
N GLU A 26 -4.05 -16.84 -9.69
CA GLU A 26 -3.52 -16.39 -8.38
C GLU A 26 -2.00 -16.40 -8.29
N HIS A 27 -1.34 -17.32 -8.98
CA HIS A 27 0.12 -17.46 -8.96
C HIS A 27 0.83 -16.69 -10.07
N HIS A 28 0.12 -15.82 -10.79
CA HIS A 28 0.74 -15.02 -11.83
C HIS A 28 1.68 -13.98 -11.22
N HIS A 29 2.84 -13.77 -11.84
CA HIS A 29 3.86 -12.82 -11.36
C HIS A 29 3.30 -11.41 -11.10
N LEU A 30 2.34 -10.95 -11.92
CA LEU A 30 1.66 -9.66 -11.71
C LEU A 30 0.91 -9.59 -10.38
N VAL A 31 0.28 -10.69 -9.92
CA VAL A 31 -0.40 -10.72 -8.62
C VAL A 31 0.61 -10.55 -7.48
N ALA A 32 1.77 -11.20 -7.58
CA ALA A 32 2.86 -11.05 -6.63
C ALA A 32 3.45 -9.62 -6.64
N GLU A 33 3.56 -9.00 -7.81
CA GLU A 33 3.99 -7.60 -7.92
C GLU A 33 3.01 -6.64 -7.23
N TYR A 34 1.70 -6.84 -7.40
CA TYR A 34 0.71 -6.02 -6.69
C TYR A 34 0.73 -6.25 -5.18
N GLN A 35 0.96 -7.48 -4.72
CA GLN A 35 1.19 -7.75 -3.28
C GLN A 35 2.41 -7.00 -2.75
N ASN A 36 3.54 -7.02 -3.47
CA ASN A 36 4.73 -6.26 -3.09
C ASN A 36 4.46 -4.74 -3.03
N GLN A 37 3.62 -4.21 -3.93
CA GLN A 37 3.22 -2.80 -3.90
C GLN A 37 2.37 -2.47 -2.66
N LEU A 38 1.46 -3.36 -2.25
CA LEU A 38 0.68 -3.20 -1.02
C LEU A 38 1.56 -3.23 0.23
N ASP A 39 2.54 -4.13 0.30
CA ASP A 39 3.49 -4.19 1.41
C ASP A 39 4.34 -2.91 1.51
N ASN A 40 4.81 -2.41 0.37
CA ASN A 40 5.54 -1.14 0.30
C ASN A 40 4.67 0.05 0.74
N LEU A 41 3.40 0.07 0.36
CA LEU A 41 2.46 1.10 0.79
C LEU A 41 2.22 1.05 2.30
N CYS A 42 2.07 -0.15 2.87
CA CYS A 42 1.91 -0.35 4.30
C CYS A 42 3.16 0.11 5.08
N ASN A 43 4.35 -0.25 4.60
CA ASN A 43 5.63 0.20 5.17
C ASN A 43 5.77 1.72 5.13
N ARG A 44 5.37 2.36 4.02
CA ARG A 44 5.34 3.82 3.91
C ARG A 44 4.37 4.44 4.91
N TYR A 45 3.17 3.88 5.08
CA TYR A 45 2.21 4.38 6.05
C TYR A 45 2.74 4.29 7.49
N ILE A 46 3.31 3.14 7.87
CA ILE A 46 3.87 2.92 9.21
C ILE A 46 5.06 3.86 9.44
N ASN A 47 5.95 4.01 8.47
CA ASN A 47 7.10 4.91 8.57
C ASN A 47 6.67 6.37 8.65
N VAL A 48 5.71 6.80 7.84
CA VAL A 48 5.14 8.16 7.92
C VAL A 48 4.54 8.39 9.31
N LYS A 49 3.79 7.42 9.86
CA LYS A 49 3.25 7.52 11.23
C LYS A 49 4.35 7.60 12.30
N ARG A 50 5.45 6.86 12.15
CA ARG A 50 6.61 6.93 13.07
C ARG A 50 7.32 8.28 13.01
N THR A 51 7.48 8.86 11.83
CA THR A 51 8.15 10.16 11.66
C THR A 51 7.27 11.30 12.19
N ASP A 52 5.96 11.24 11.97
CA ASP A 52 4.99 12.19 12.54
C ASP A 52 5.00 12.15 14.09
N SER A 53 5.14 10.95 14.67
CA SER A 53 5.20 10.79 16.12
C SER A 53 6.49 11.32 16.78
N ARG A 54 7.59 11.48 16.03
CA ARG A 54 8.87 12.00 16.55
C ARG A 54 8.93 13.52 16.61
N LEU A 55 7.98 14.22 15.98
CA LEU A 55 7.89 15.68 15.99
C LEU A 55 7.10 16.23 17.19
N ASN A 56 6.59 15.36 18.08
CA ASN A 56 5.83 15.77 19.27
C ASN A 56 6.63 15.68 20.60
N ASP A 57 7.92 15.32 20.56
CA ASP A 57 8.77 15.14 21.76
C ASP A 57 9.87 16.22 21.92
N GLU A 58 9.77 17.35 21.23
CA GLU A 58 10.56 18.55 21.57
C GLU A 58 9.64 19.59 22.20
N LYS A 59 9.54 19.54 23.53
CA LYS A 59 8.88 20.55 24.37
C LYS A 59 9.86 21.09 25.42
#